data_AF-A0A1G9QSR4-F1
#
_entry.id   AF-A0A1G9QSR4-F1
#
_cell.length_a   1.000
_cell.length_b   1.000
_cell.length_c   1.000
_cell.angle_alpha   90.00
_cell.angle_beta   90.00
_cell.angle_gamma   90.00
#
_symmetry.space_group_name_H-M   'P 1'
#
loop_
_entity.id
_entity.type
_entity.pdbx_description
1 polymer ?
#
loop_
_entity_poly.entity_id
_entity_poly.type
_entity_poly.pdbx_seq_one_letter_code
_entity_poly.pdbx_strand_id
1 'polypeptide(L)' 'MTYGSKNLEYVTIPAAGVEWTCLVCEGIEETAPGYEPPSPLLCPSCIRLALVESLRALGVKL' A
#
# COMPACT_ATOMS: atom_id res chain seq x y z
N MET A 1 -26.32 -2.32 44.15
CA MET A 1 -25.94 -2.86 42.82
C MET A 1 -24.63 -2.21 42.43
N THR A 2 -23.50 -2.87 42.69
CA THR A 2 -22.17 -2.36 42.38
C THR A 2 -21.81 -2.75 40.95
N TYR A 3 -21.79 -1.76 40.05
CA TYR A 3 -21.33 -1.95 38.68
C TYR A 3 -19.81 -2.15 38.70
N GLY A 4 -19.37 -3.39 38.44
CA GLY A 4 -17.96 -3.73 38.28
C GLY A 4 -17.37 -3.02 37.07
N SER A 5 -16.44 -2.10 37.31
CA SER A 5 -15.60 -1.48 36.29
C SER A 5 -14.71 -2.56 35.67
N LYS A 6 -15.07 -3.05 34.48
CA LYS A 6 -14.16 -3.87 33.67
C LYS A 6 -13.05 -2.94 33.18
N ASN A 7 -11.84 -3.13 33.71
CA ASN A 7 -10.64 -2.49 33.17
C ASN A 7 -10.50 -2.94 31.71
N LEU A 8 -10.60 -1.99 30.78
CA LEU A 8 -10.34 -2.21 29.38
C LEU A 8 -8.81 -2.31 29.25
N GLU A 9 -8.26 -3.52 29.26
CA GLU A 9 -6.86 -3.73 28.90
C GLU A 9 -6.71 -3.39 27.41
N TYR A 10 -6.07 -2.26 27.12
CA TYR A 10 -5.70 -1.86 25.77
C TYR A 10 -4.59 -2.78 25.29
N VAL A 11 -4.97 -3.90 24.67
CA VAL A 11 -4.05 -4.72 23.89
C VAL A 11 -3.61 -3.88 22.70
N THR A 12 -2.36 -3.45 22.70
CA THR A 12 -1.73 -2.77 21.56
C THR A 12 -1.50 -3.83 20.49
N ILE A 13 -2.48 -4.00 19.59
CA ILE A 13 -2.29 -4.79 18.39
C ILE A 13 -1.32 -3.99 17.52
N PRO A 14 -0.13 -4.52 17.15
CA PRO A 14 0.72 -3.84 16.19
C PRO A 14 -0.11 -3.66 14.93
N ALA A 15 -0.31 -2.41 14.51
CA ALA A 15 -1.01 -2.14 13.28
C ALA A 15 -0.21 -2.83 12.16
N ALA A 16 -0.79 -3.88 11.58
CA ALA A 16 -0.17 -4.58 10.46
C ALA A 16 -0.30 -3.71 9.21
N GLY A 17 0.69 -3.75 8.32
CA GLY A 17 0.55 -3.16 7.01
C GLY A 17 -0.55 -3.86 6.20
N VAL A 18 -1.01 -3.21 5.14
CA VAL A 18 -1.99 -3.80 4.23
C VAL A 18 -1.25 -4.34 3.02
N GLU A 19 -1.28 -5.65 2.83
CA GLU A 19 -0.80 -6.27 1.59
C GLU A 19 -1.79 -6.02 0.45
N TRP A 20 -1.27 -5.77 -0.74
CA TRP A 20 -2.06 -5.56 -1.95
C TRP A 20 -1.30 -6.05 -3.18
N THR A 21 -2.05 -6.30 -4.26
CA THR A 21 -1.51 -6.85 -5.51
C THR A 21 -1.46 -5.78 -6.59
N CYS A 22 -0.32 -5.64 -7.26
CA CYS A 22 -0.18 -4.78 -8.42
C CYS A 22 -1.03 -5.27 -9.60
N LEU A 23 -1.82 -4.41 -10.21
CA LEU A 23 -2.72 -4.76 -11.32
C LEU A 23 -1.99 -5.10 -12.63
N VAL A 24 -0.69 -4.81 -12.75
CA VAL A 24 0.09 -5.00 -13.98
C VAL A 24 0.96 -6.25 -13.92
N CYS A 25 1.75 -6.41 -12.85
CA CYS A 25 2.67 -7.53 -12.72
C CYS A 25 2.20 -8.61 -11.76
N GLU A 26 1.05 -8.42 -11.11
CA GLU A 26 0.50 -9.32 -10.07
C GLU A 26 1.44 -9.54 -8.87
N GLY A 27 2.46 -8.68 -8.72
CA GLY A 27 3.36 -8.69 -7.57
C GLY A 27 2.66 -8.21 -6.28
N ILE A 28 3.07 -8.78 -5.15
CA ILE A 28 2.57 -8.42 -3.81
C ILE A 28 3.42 -7.28 -3.25
N GLU A 29 2.76 -6.24 -2.75
CA GLU A 29 3.35 -5.08 -2.09
C GLU A 29 2.63 -4.85 -0.75
N GLU A 30 3.26 -4.11 0.16
CA GLU A 30 2.69 -3.79 1.48
C GLU A 30 2.67 -2.27 1.68
N THR A 31 1.55 -1.71 2.16
CA THR A 31 1.53 -0.34 2.67
C THR A 31 1.78 -0.30 4.16
N ALA A 32 2.52 0.73 4.58
CA ALA A 32 2.76 0.99 5.98
C ALA A 32 1.44 1.14 6.76
N PRO A 33 1.41 0.77 8.04
CA PRO A 33 0.20 0.86 8.84
C PRO A 33 -0.34 2.29 8.91
N GLY A 34 -1.64 2.45 8.71
CA GLY A 34 -2.30 3.76 8.67
C GLY A 34 -2.22 4.47 7.31
N TYR A 35 -1.59 3.87 6.31
CA TYR A 35 -1.59 4.35 4.92
C TYR A 35 -2.43 3.45 4.03
N GLU A 36 -3.23 4.09 3.17
CA GLU A 36 -4.03 3.38 2.17
C GLU A 36 -3.15 2.95 0.98
N PRO A 37 -3.41 1.78 0.39
CA PRO A 37 -2.83 1.39 -0.89
C PRO A 37 -3.02 2.47 -1.98
N PRO A 38 -2.09 2.56 -2.95
CA PRO A 38 -2.20 3.54 -4.02
C PRO A 38 -3.44 3.25 -4.89
N SER A 39 -4.05 4.31 -5.43
CA SER A 39 -5.13 4.21 -6.42
C SER A 39 -4.73 4.93 -7.71
N PRO A 40 -4.55 4.24 -8.85
CA PRO A 40 -4.71 2.79 -9.05
C PRO A 40 -3.62 1.96 -8.36
N LEU A 41 -3.92 0.67 -8.09
CA LEU A 41 -3.01 -0.30 -7.46
C LEU A 41 -1.86 -0.68 -8.41
N LEU A 42 -0.90 0.23 -8.58
CA LEU A 42 0.28 0.05 -9.41
C LEU A 42 1.54 0.13 -8.55
N CYS A 43 2.40 -0.89 -8.63
CA CYS A 43 3.67 -0.87 -7.94
C CYS A 43 4.64 0.16 -8.56
N PRO A 44 5.59 0.71 -7.77
CA PRO A 44 6.54 1.72 -8.25
C PRO A 44 7.33 1.30 -9.49
N SER A 45 7.64 0.01 -9.60
CA SER A 45 8.36 -0.56 -10.75
C SER A 45 7.53 -0.48 -12.03
N CYS A 46 6.25 -0.87 -11.99
CA CYS A 46 5.35 -0.78 -13.14
C CYS A 46 5.08 0.66 -13.55
N ILE A 47 4.96 1.58 -12.58
CA ILE A 47 4.82 3.02 -12.86
C ILE A 47 6.06 3.55 -13.59
N ARG A 48 7.27 3.20 -13.11
CA ARG A 48 8.53 3.63 -13.75
C ARG A 48 8.66 3.09 -15.17
N LEU A 49 8.31 1.83 -15.40
CA LEU A 49 8.31 1.24 -16.74
C LEU A 49 7.34 1.98 -17.67
N ALA A 50 6.11 2.25 -17.22
CA ALA A 50 5.13 3.00 -17.99
C ALA A 50 5.64 4.42 -18.33
N LEU A 51 6.30 5.09 -17.38
CA LEU A 51 6.91 6.40 -17.61
C LEU A 51 8.03 6.33 -18.64
N VAL A 52 8.94 5.36 -18.52
CA VAL A 52 10.04 5.14 -19.47
C VAL A 52 9.52 4.90 -20.89
N GLU A 53 8.52 4.04 -21.06
CA GLU A 53 7.91 3.78 -22.36
C GLU A 53 7.20 5.02 -22.92
N SER A 54 6.52 5.80 -22.07
CA SER A 54 5.90 7.07 -22.46
C SER A 54 6.93 8.10 -22.93
N LEU A 55 8.04 8.25 -22.20
CA LEU A 55 9.13 9.16 -22.55
C LEU A 55 9.81 8.74 -23.86
N ARG A 56 10.03 7.43 -24.05
CA ARG A 56 10.53 6.89 -25.33
C ARG A 56 9.57 7.18 -26.48
N ALA A 57 8.25 7.00 -26.28
CA ALA A 57 7.24 7.30 -27.29
C ALA A 57 7.19 8.80 -27.66
N LEU A 58 7.54 9.68 -26.73
CA LEU A 58 7.70 11.12 -26.94
C LEU A 58 9.05 11.51 -27.57
N GLY A 59 9.94 10.54 -27.84
CA GLY A 59 11.25 10.78 -28.44
C GLY A 59 12.31 11.30 -27.47
N VAL A 60 12.08 11.19 -26.16
CA VAL A 60 13.09 11.55 -25.15
C VAL A 60 14.19 10.48 -25.14
N LYS A 61 15.44 10.91 -25.26
CA LYS A 61 16.60 10.01 -25.13
C LYS A 61 16.87 9.79 -23.63
N LEU A 62 16.58 8.56 -23.17
CA LEU A 62 16.76 8.10 -21.80
C LEU A 62 18.15 7.53 -21.55
#